data_AF-A0A6P0HUS0-F1
#
_entry.id   AF-A0A6P0HUS0-F1
#
_cell.length_a   1.000
_cell.length_b   1.000
_cell.length_c   1.000
_cell.angle_alpha   90.00
_cell.angle_beta   90.00
_cell.angle_gamma   90.00
#
_symmetry.space_group_name_H-M   'P 1'
#
loop_
_entity.id
_entity.type
_entity.pdbx_description
1 polymer ?
#
loop_
_entity_poly.entity_id
_entity_poly.type
_entity_poly.pdbx_seq_one_letter_code
_entity_poly.pdbx_strand_id
1 'polypeptide(L)'
;MTRNKHIALWTCPRSCSTLMARAFEQLDGCLIFDELLYAPYLLTHGFDHPHRQAIIESCETNYENVIQQLTGNLPNGVSFSFQKYIAKHALPQFSRDWLKSLHNFFFN
;
A
#
# COMPACT_ATOMS: atom_id res chain seq x y z
N MET A 1 2.89 17.47 -17.70
CA MET A 1 2.29 16.72 -16.58
C MET A 1 3.42 16.16 -15.75
N THR A 2 3.56 16.62 -14.51
CA THR A 2 4.46 16.01 -13.52
C THR A 2 3.99 14.56 -13.32
N ARG A 3 4.84 13.59 -13.66
CA ARG A 3 4.54 12.17 -13.49
C ARG A 3 4.54 11.89 -11.99
N ASN A 4 3.38 11.58 -11.40
CA ASN A 4 3.32 11.20 -9.98
C ASN A 4 4.24 10.00 -9.76
N LYS A 5 5.14 10.10 -8.78
CA LYS A 5 6.13 9.08 -8.49
C LYS A 5 5.63 8.25 -7.32
N HIS A 6 5.06 7.09 -7.61
CA HIS A 6 4.65 6.11 -6.59
C HIS A 6 5.67 4.98 -6.56
N ILE A 7 6.34 4.80 -5.42
CA ILE A 7 7.34 3.75 -5.21
C ILE A 7 6.69 2.65 -4.38
N ALA A 8 6.64 1.44 -4.92
CA ALA A 8 5.99 0.30 -4.31
C ALA A 8 7.01 -0.76 -3.90
N LEU A 9 7.15 -0.99 -2.60
CA LEU A 9 7.95 -2.06 -2.03
C LEU A 9 7.05 -3.28 -1.72
N TRP A 10 7.30 -4.36 -2.43
CA TRP A 10 6.64 -5.65 -2.27
C TRP A 10 7.52 -6.60 -1.46
N THR A 11 7.01 -7.09 -0.33
CA THR A 11 7.76 -8.00 0.54
C THR A 11 6.93 -9.18 1.02
N CYS A 12 7.60 -10.14 1.66
CA CYS A 12 6.95 -11.10 2.55
C CYS A 12 6.93 -10.55 4.00
N PRO A 13 6.15 -11.17 4.91
CA PRO A 13 6.20 -10.82 6.32
C PRO A 13 7.62 -10.99 6.87
N ARG A 14 8.04 -10.10 7.78
CA ARG A 14 9.35 -10.12 8.46
C ARG A 14 10.56 -9.76 7.57
N SER A 15 10.38 -9.18 6.39
CA SER A 15 11.47 -8.69 5.50
C SER A 15 11.97 -7.27 5.81
N CYS A 16 12.02 -6.83 7.08
CA CYS A 16 12.48 -5.47 7.45
C CYS A 16 11.77 -4.29 6.73
N SER A 17 10.63 -4.52 6.07
CA SER A 17 9.92 -3.52 5.28
C SER A 17 9.44 -2.33 6.12
N THR A 18 9.12 -2.56 7.40
CA THR A 18 8.81 -1.49 8.36
C THR A 18 9.99 -0.54 8.55
N LEU A 19 11.24 -1.04 8.64
CA LEU A 19 12.41 -0.17 8.76
C LEU A 19 12.58 0.70 7.51
N MET A 20 12.37 0.12 6.32
CA MET A 20 12.40 0.89 5.07
C MET A 20 11.31 1.97 5.04
N ALA A 21 10.08 1.64 5.43
CA ALA A 21 9.00 2.62 5.52
C ALA A 21 9.36 3.79 6.44
N ARG A 22 9.95 3.51 7.62
CA ARG A 22 10.43 4.55 8.54
C ARG A 22 11.57 5.38 7.96
N ALA A 23 12.48 4.79 7.19
CA ALA A 23 13.54 5.55 6.51
C ALA A 23 12.98 6.52 5.47
N PHE A 24 11.99 6.10 4.68
CA PHE A 24 11.31 6.95 3.69
C PHE A 24 10.45 8.04 4.34
N GLU A 25 9.85 7.76 5.50
CA GLU A 25 9.06 8.73 6.27
C GLU A 25 9.88 9.95 6.71
N GLN A 26 11.21 9.82 6.82
CA GLN A 26 12.11 10.94 7.15
C GLN A 26 12.47 11.83 5.94
N LEU A 27 12.04 11.47 4.72
CA LEU A 27 12.34 12.24 3.51
C LEU A 27 11.26 13.29 3.26
N ASP A 28 11.69 14.52 2.98
CA ASP A 28 10.79 15.62 2.67
C ASP A 28 9.92 15.31 1.44
N GLY A 29 8.63 15.64 1.55
CA GLY A 29 7.68 15.44 0.46
C GLY A 29 7.34 13.96 0.19
N CYS A 30 7.60 13.06 1.13
CA CYS A 30 7.20 11.65 1.05
C CYS A 30 5.82 11.42 1.68
N LEU A 31 4.88 10.86 0.92
CA LEU A 31 3.63 10.30 1.47
C LEU A 31 3.80 8.80 1.70
N ILE A 32 3.61 8.34 2.94
CA ILE A 32 3.70 6.92 3.29
C ILE A 32 2.34 6.25 3.19
N PHE A 33 2.32 5.10 2.53
CA PHE A 33 1.21 4.16 2.54
C PHE A 33 1.70 2.84 3.13
N ASP A 34 1.24 2.54 4.36
CA ASP A 34 1.63 1.32 5.08
C ASP A 34 0.53 0.26 4.96
N GLU A 35 0.73 -0.73 4.08
CA GLU A 35 -0.11 -1.92 3.93
C GLU A 35 -1.61 -1.68 3.67
N LEU A 36 -1.98 -0.67 2.87
CA LEU A 36 -3.38 -0.37 2.53
C LEU A 36 -4.19 -1.55 1.95
N LEU A 37 -3.54 -2.55 1.35
CA LEU A 37 -4.21 -3.75 0.84
C LEU A 37 -4.65 -4.73 1.95
N TYR A 38 -4.23 -4.52 3.19
CA TYR A 38 -4.50 -5.44 4.30
C TYR A 38 -5.96 -5.46 4.71
N ALA A 39 -6.62 -4.31 4.82
CA ALA A 39 -8.03 -4.23 5.19
C ALA A 39 -8.96 -4.92 4.17
N PRO A 40 -8.83 -4.69 2.85
CA PRO A 40 -9.56 -5.48 1.84
C PRO A 40 -9.26 -6.98 1.91
N TYR A 41 -8.00 -7.35 2.17
CA TYR A 41 -7.59 -8.75 2.32
C TYR A 41 -8.25 -9.43 3.53
N LEU A 42 -8.29 -8.74 4.68
CA LEU A 42 -8.96 -9.21 5.91
C LEU A 42 -10.47 -9.34 5.75
N LEU A 43 -11.11 -8.40 5.05
CA LEU A 43 -12.53 -8.46 4.77
C LEU A 43 -12.87 -9.69 3.92
N THR A 44 -12.06 -9.96 2.89
CA THR A 44 -12.28 -11.05 1.93
C THR A 44 -12.10 -12.44 2.54
N HIS A 45 -11.04 -12.66 3.32
CA HIS A 45 -10.69 -14.01 3.77
C HIS A 45 -11.21 -14.38 5.15
N GLY A 46 -11.76 -13.43 5.92
CA GLY A 46 -12.46 -13.70 7.17
C GLY A 46 -11.63 -14.35 8.28
N PHE A 47 -10.28 -14.34 8.19
CA PHE A 47 -9.42 -14.91 9.23
C PHE A 47 -9.67 -14.21 10.57
N ASP A 48 -9.75 -14.98 11.64
CA ASP A 48 -9.86 -14.43 12.99
C ASP A 48 -8.51 -13.85 13.41
N HIS A 49 -8.38 -12.53 13.24
CA HIS A 49 -7.17 -11.77 13.54
C HIS A 49 -7.46 -10.82 14.70
N PRO A 50 -6.54 -10.69 15.67
CA PRO A 50 -6.65 -9.66 16.72
C PRO A 50 -6.93 -8.29 16.10
N HIS A 51 -7.92 -7.56 16.62
CA HIS A 51 -8.32 -6.24 16.12
C HIS A 51 -8.88 -6.19 14.68
N ARG A 52 -9.25 -7.34 14.08
CA ARG A 52 -9.84 -7.37 12.73
C ARG A 52 -10.97 -6.34 12.55
N GLN A 53 -11.93 -6.35 13.47
CA GLN A 53 -13.09 -5.47 13.39
C GLN A 53 -12.69 -3.99 13.42
N ALA A 54 -11.78 -3.63 14.33
CA ALA A 54 -11.24 -2.27 14.42
C ALA A 54 -10.51 -1.84 13.14
N ILE A 55 -9.77 -2.75 12.49
CA ILE A 55 -9.09 -2.46 11.21
C ILE A 55 -10.11 -2.24 10.09
N ILE A 56 -11.12 -3.10 9.98
CA ILE A 56 -12.18 -2.99 8.98
C ILE A 56 -13.00 -1.70 9.15
N GLU A 57 -13.22 -1.26 10.39
CA GLU A 57 -13.97 -0.03 10.68
C GLU A 57 -13.14 1.24 10.46
N SER A 58 -11.82 1.18 10.64
CA SER A 58 -10.93 2.36 10.56
C SER A 58 -10.25 2.54 9.21
N CYS A 59 -10.16 1.48 8.40
CA CYS A 59 -9.44 1.49 7.12
C CYS A 59 -10.39 1.34 5.94
N GLU A 60 -9.99 1.84 4.76
CA GLU A 60 -10.70 1.57 3.53
C GLU A 60 -10.67 0.07 3.19
N THR A 61 -11.84 -0.52 2.95
CA THR A 61 -12.00 -1.96 2.68
C THR A 61 -12.40 -2.23 1.23
N ASN A 62 -12.91 -1.23 0.52
CA ASN A 62 -13.17 -1.35 -0.91
C ASN A 62 -11.83 -1.35 -1.67
N TYR A 63 -11.53 -2.46 -2.33
CA TYR A 63 -10.27 -2.65 -3.04
C TYR A 63 -10.05 -1.61 -4.14
N GLU A 64 -11.10 -1.24 -4.89
CA GLU A 64 -10.98 -0.25 -5.97
C GLU A 64 -10.67 1.14 -5.42
N ASN A 65 -11.30 1.54 -4.31
CA ASN A 65 -10.98 2.79 -3.63
C ASN A 65 -9.52 2.79 -3.15
N VAL A 66 -9.03 1.68 -2.60
CA VAL A 66 -7.61 1.54 -2.22
C VAL A 66 -6.72 1.72 -3.44
N ILE A 67 -7.01 1.07 -4.57
CA ILE A 67 -6.21 1.25 -5.80
C ILE A 67 -6.22 2.71 -6.26
N GLN A 68 -7.37 3.39 -6.23
CA GLN A 68 -7.47 4.81 -6.57
C GLN A 68 -6.58 5.69 -5.67
N GLN A 69 -6.49 5.39 -4.37
CA GLN A 69 -5.59 6.09 -3.47
C GLN A 69 -4.11 5.82 -3.81
N LEU A 70 -3.78 4.57 -4.16
CA LEU A 70 -2.41 4.14 -4.46
C LEU A 70 -1.88 4.68 -5.79
N THR A 71 -2.77 4.95 -6.77
CA THR A 71 -2.40 5.44 -8.10
C THR A 71 -2.83 6.88 -8.37
N GLY A 72 -3.49 7.51 -7.40
CA GLY A 72 -4.09 8.83 -7.53
C GLY A 72 -3.07 9.97 -7.53
N ASN A 73 -3.58 11.19 -7.68
CA ASN A 73 -2.73 12.37 -7.62
C ASN A 73 -2.15 12.58 -6.21
N LEU A 74 -0.88 12.97 -6.16
CA LEU A 74 -0.25 13.35 -4.90
C LEU A 74 -0.77 14.72 -4.45
N PRO A 75 -0.96 14.93 -3.13
CA PRO A 75 -1.31 16.24 -2.59
C PRO A 75 -0.25 17.31 -2.89
N ASN A 76 -0.64 18.58 -2.84
CA ASN A 76 0.30 19.69 -2.99
C ASN A 76 1.42 19.62 -1.94
N GLY A 77 2.66 19.83 -2.37
CA GLY A 77 3.85 19.74 -1.50
C GLY A 77 4.40 18.31 -1.32
N VAL A 78 3.67 17.28 -1.77
CA VAL A 78 4.16 15.90 -1.82
C VAL A 78 4.84 15.64 -3.16
N SER A 79 6.08 15.19 -3.11
CA SER A 79 6.91 14.92 -4.29
C SER A 79 6.78 13.47 -4.78
N PHE A 80 6.58 12.53 -3.86
CA PHE A 80 6.43 11.11 -4.18
C PHE A 80 5.69 10.37 -3.05
N SER A 81 5.20 9.17 -3.34
CA SER A 81 4.74 8.25 -2.29
C SER A 81 5.65 7.03 -2.20
N PHE A 82 5.77 6.49 -0.98
CA PHE A 82 6.36 5.19 -0.70
C PHE A 82 5.29 4.27 -0.12
N GLN A 83 5.11 3.13 -0.77
CA GLN A 83 4.06 2.16 -0.51
C GLN A 83 4.70 0.86 -0.06
N LYS A 84 4.35 0.40 1.14
CA LYS A 84 4.77 -0.91 1.66
C LYS A 84 3.64 -1.91 1.47
N TYR A 85 3.95 -3.03 0.83
CA TYR A 85 3.02 -4.13 0.58
C TYR A 85 3.56 -5.45 1.07
N ILE A 86 2.69 -6.25 1.69
CA ILE A 86 2.88 -7.69 1.78
C ILE A 86 2.22 -8.32 0.56
N ALA A 87 3.00 -9.02 -0.28
CA ALA A 87 2.53 -9.52 -1.58
C ALA A 87 1.26 -10.39 -1.48
N LYS A 88 1.10 -11.11 -0.38
CA LYS A 88 -0.09 -11.94 -0.10
C LYS A 88 -1.39 -11.13 0.01
N HIS A 89 -1.32 -9.84 0.35
CA HIS A 89 -2.50 -8.99 0.50
C HIS A 89 -3.09 -8.55 -0.85
N ALA A 90 -2.34 -8.68 -1.95
CA ALA A 90 -2.88 -8.45 -3.29
C ALA A 90 -3.81 -9.59 -3.70
N LEU A 91 -5.09 -9.27 -3.81
CA LEU A 91 -6.16 -10.23 -4.07
C LEU A 91 -6.18 -10.66 -5.55
N PRO A 92 -6.14 -11.98 -5.86
CA PRO A 92 -5.97 -12.47 -7.23
C PRO A 92 -7.18 -12.21 -8.14
N GLN A 93 -8.36 -11.98 -7.58
CA GLN A 93 -9.59 -11.71 -8.33
C GLN A 93 -9.67 -10.27 -8.89
N PHE A 94 -8.78 -9.36 -8.46
CA PHE A 94 -8.72 -7.99 -8.97
C PHE A 94 -7.64 -7.84 -10.03
N SER A 95 -7.86 -6.91 -10.98
CA SER A 95 -6.86 -6.61 -12.01
C SER A 95 -5.55 -6.12 -11.38
N ARG A 96 -4.44 -6.45 -12.04
CA ARG A 96 -3.08 -6.00 -11.70
C ARG A 96 -2.59 -4.85 -12.59
N ASP A 97 -3.44 -4.32 -13.48
CA ASP A 97 -3.04 -3.27 -14.41
C ASP A 97 -2.53 -2.01 -13.72
N TRP A 98 -3.05 -1.69 -12.54
CA TRP A 98 -2.61 -0.56 -11.71
C TRP A 98 -1.13 -0.66 -11.31
N LEU A 99 -0.52 -1.85 -11.28
CA LEU A 99 0.92 -1.98 -11.01
C LEU A 99 1.78 -1.26 -12.05
N LYS A 100 1.26 -1.06 -13.27
CA LYS A 100 1.95 -0.35 -14.37
C LYS A 100 2.12 1.14 -14.08
N SER A 101 1.32 1.73 -13.18
CA SER A 101 1.47 3.13 -12.77
C SER A 101 2.48 3.32 -11.62
N LEU A 102 3.10 2.25 -11.14
CA LEU A 102 4.00 2.26 -9.99
C LEU A 102 5.44 1.92 -10.38
N HIS A 103 6.38 2.41 -9.58
CA HIS A 103 7.77 1.95 -9.56
C HIS A 103 7.92 0.81 -8.54
N ASN A 104 7.79 -0.42 -9.03
CA ASN A 104 7.76 -1.62 -8.19
C ASN A 104 9.18 -2.13 -7.86
N PHE A 105 9.42 -2.42 -6.59
CA PHE A 105 10.61 -3.05 -6.02
C PHE A 105 10.18 -4.29 -5.23
N PHE A 106 10.92 -5.38 -5.36
CA PHE A 106 10.65 -6.63 -4.67
C PHE A 106 11.81 -6.95 -3.74
N PHE A 107 11.50 -7.17 -2.46
CA PHE A 107 12.50 -7.45 -1.43
C PHE A 107 12.11 -8.71 -0.66
N ASN A 108 13.04 -9.67 -0.63
CA ASN A 108 12.84 -10.98 0.00
C ASN A 108 13.59 -11.02 1.33
#